data_AF-A0A9E1RQ03-F1
#
_entry.id   AF-A0A9E1RQ03-F1
#
_cell.length_a   1.000
_cell.length_b   1.000
_cell.length_c   1.000
_cell.angle_alpha   90.00
_cell.angle_beta   90.00
_cell.angle_gamma   90.00
#
_symmetry.space_group_name_H-M   'P 1'
#
loop_
_entity.id
_entity.type
_entity.pdbx_description
1 polymer ?
#
loop_
_entity_poly.entity_id
_entity_poly.type
_entity_poly.pdbx_seq_one_letter_code
_entity_poly.pdbx_strand_id
1 'polypeptide(L)' 'HLALLEVNPRFPGSLPLTIAAGFDIPKLALSESLGYSVDRLVSFDEIGIVRHWEDVIIHADAIAEMSAAVEGRVA' A
#
# COMPACT_ATOMS: atom_id res chain seq x y z
N HIS A 1 -9.93 -0.56 29.25
CA HIS A 1 -9.33 0.77 28.94
C HIS A 1 -8.80 0.73 27.51
N LEU A 2 -9.07 1.76 26.70
CA LEU A 2 -8.44 1.92 25.39
C LEU A 2 -7.02 2.46 25.60
N ALA A 3 -6.02 1.82 25.00
CA ALA A 3 -4.62 2.26 25.06
C ALA A 3 -4.04 2.33 23.65
N LEU A 4 -3.33 3.41 23.34
CA LEU A 4 -2.56 3.53 22.11
C LEU A 4 -1.31 2.65 22.24
N LEU A 5 -1.21 1.63 21.38
CA LEU A 5 -0.08 0.70 21.40
C LEU A 5 1.11 1.22 20.58
N GLU A 6 0.86 1.67 19.36
CA GLU A 6 1.90 2.14 18.45
C GLU A 6 1.35 3.10 17.37
N VAL A 7 2.25 3.87 16.77
CA VAL A 7 2.01 4.64 15.56
C VAL A 7 3.10 4.27 14.55
N ASN A 8 2.69 3.72 13.41
CA ASN A 8 3.59 3.37 12.31
C ASN A 8 3.36 4.36 11.14
N PRO A 9 4.26 5.33 10.90
CA PRO A 9 4.09 6.33 9.82
C PRO A 9 4.45 5.73 8.45
N ARG A 10 3.83 4.61 8.11
CA ARG A 10 3.99 3.84 6.86
C ARG A 10 2.69 3.09 6.57
N PHE A 11 2.59 2.52 5.37
CA PHE A 11 1.47 1.63 5.08
C PHE A 11 1.50 0.39 5.98
N PRO A 12 0.36 0.02 6.58
CA PRO A 12 0.28 -1.14 7.44
C PRO A 12 0.33 -2.42 6.61
N GLY A 13 0.73 -3.52 7.23
CA GLY A 13 0.68 -4.84 6.59
C GLY A 13 -0.74 -5.20 6.14
N SER A 14 -1.79 -4.66 6.76
CA SER A 14 -3.20 -4.85 6.42
C SER A 14 -3.67 -4.08 5.18
N LEU A 15 -2.83 -3.26 4.54
CA LEU A 15 -3.23 -2.38 3.44
C LEU A 15 -4.07 -3.07 2.35
N PRO A 16 -3.73 -4.29 1.85
CA PRO A 16 -4.54 -4.96 0.84
C PRO A 16 -6.00 -5.20 1.25
N LEU A 17 -6.26 -5.51 2.52
CA LEU A 17 -7.62 -5.68 3.04
C LEU A 17 -8.38 -4.36 2.99
N THR A 18 -7.72 -3.28 3.40
CA THR A 18 -8.33 -1.95 3.47
C THR A 18 -8.72 -1.44 2.08
N ILE A 19 -7.87 -1.65 1.07
CA ILE A 19 -8.20 -1.36 -0.33
C ILE A 19 -9.37 -2.21 -0.81
N ALA A 20 -9.32 -3.53 -0.58
CA ALA A 20 -10.37 -4.46 -1.01
C ALA A 20 -11.73 -4.16 -0.36
N ALA A 21 -11.73 -3.63 0.86
CA ALA A 21 -12.94 -3.20 1.57
C ALA A 21 -13.48 -1.85 1.09
N GLY A 22 -12.86 -1.21 0.09
CA GLY A 22 -13.30 0.06 -0.49
C GLY A 22 -12.57 1.30 0.03
N PHE A 23 -11.58 1.15 0.91
CA PHE A 23 -10.83 2.26 1.50
C PHE A 23 -9.38 2.31 0.96
N ASP A 24 -9.21 2.97 -0.19
CA ASP A 24 -7.91 3.10 -0.86
C ASP A 24 -7.05 4.25 -0.25
N ILE A 25 -6.38 3.95 0.86
CA ILE A 25 -5.53 4.92 1.59
C ILE A 25 -4.40 5.51 0.72
N PRO A 26 -3.65 4.74 -0.08
CA PRO A 26 -2.62 5.29 -0.96
C PRO A 26 -3.16 6.34 -1.92
N LYS A 27 -4.32 6.08 -2.54
CA LYS A 27 -4.98 7.03 -3.42
C LYS A 27 -5.43 8.29 -2.69
N LEU A 28 -5.97 8.15 -1.49
CA LEU A 28 -6.36 9.30 -0.65
C LEU A 28 -5.14 10.15 -0.29
N ALA A 29 -4.05 9.53 0.18
CA ALA A 29 -2.82 10.22 0.54
C ALA A 29 -2.19 10.96 -0.66
N LEU A 30 -2.21 10.35 -1.84
CA LEU A 30 -1.76 10.99 -3.07
C LEU A 30 -2.67 12.15 -3.47
N SER A 31 -3.99 11.99 -3.33
CA SER A 31 -4.93 13.06 -3.67
C SER A 31 -4.75 14.28 -2.76
N GLU A 32 -4.57 14.05 -1.46
CA GLU A 32 -4.26 15.11 -0.50
C GLU A 32 -2.93 15.81 -0.80
N SER A 33 -1.87 15.05 -1.14
CA SER A 33 -0.56 15.64 -1.44
C SER A 33 -0.55 16.50 -2.71
N LEU A 34 -1.45 16.21 -3.64
CA LEU A 34 -1.70 17.00 -4.84
C LEU A 34 -2.68 18.17 -4.60
N GLY A 35 -3.19 18.34 -3.38
CA GLY A 35 -4.09 19.43 -3.00
C GLY A 35 -5.57 19.21 -3.34
N TYR A 36 -5.96 17.99 -3.70
CA TYR A 36 -7.37 17.65 -3.90
C TYR A 36 -8.09 17.45 -2.57
N SER A 37 -9.35 17.86 -2.51
CA SER A 37 -10.25 17.49 -1.40
C SER A 37 -10.55 16.00 -1.46
N VAL A 38 -10.43 15.32 -0.32
CA VAL A 38 -10.78 13.89 -0.19
C VAL A 38 -11.90 13.69 0.81
N ASP A 39 -12.87 12.85 0.45
CA ASP A 39 -13.90 12.41 1.37
C ASP A 39 -13.30 11.41 2.37
N ARG A 40 -13.29 11.78 3.64
CA ARG A 40 -12.70 10.98 4.74
C ARG A 40 -13.65 9.90 5.27
N LEU A 41 -14.92 9.95 4.88
CA LEU A 41 -15.95 9.01 5.29
C LEU A 41 -16.36 8.19 4.06
N VAL A 42 -15.97 6.93 4.05
CA VAL A 42 -16.26 5.98 2.98
C VAL A 42 -16.89 4.77 3.64
N SER A 43 -17.99 4.29 3.06
CA SER A 43 -18.53 2.97 3.42
C SER A 43 -17.48 1.92 3.12
N PHE A 44 -17.41 0.89 3.97
CA PHE A 44 -16.56 -0.26 3.71
C PHE A 44 -17.36 -1.55 3.74
N ASP A 45 -16.88 -2.53 2.99
CA ASP A 45 -17.45 -3.88 2.99
C ASP A 45 -16.85 -4.70 4.14
N GLU A 46 -17.69 -5.45 4.86
CA GLU A 46 -17.25 -6.36 5.92
C GLU A 46 -16.69 -7.65 5.31
N ILE A 47 -15.37 -7.66 5.07
CA ILE A 47 -14.67 -8.77 4.42
C ILE A 47 -13.46 -9.25 5.24
N GLY A 48 -13.06 -10.50 5.00
CA GLY A 48 -11.86 -11.11 5.58
C GLY A 48 -10.72 -11.22 4.56
N ILE A 49 -9.48 -11.34 5.06
CA ILE A 49 -8.31 -11.64 4.22
C ILE A 49 -7.66 -12.94 4.67
N VAL A 50 -7.42 -13.83 3.70
CA VAL A 50 -6.55 -15.01 3.86
C VAL A 50 -5.32 -14.77 3.01
N ARG A 51 -4.14 -14.83 3.64
CA ARG A 51 -2.85 -14.73 2.93
C ARG A 51 -2.20 -16.09 2.92
N HIS A 52 -1.76 -16.49 1.74
CA HIS A 52 -0.90 -17.64 1.57
C HIS A 52 0.46 -17.19 1.05
N TRP A 53 1.47 -18.01 1.30
CA TRP A 53 2.79 -17.83 0.73
C TRP A 53 2.75 -18.19 -0.76
N GLU A 54 3.47 -17.45 -1.60
CA GLU A 54 3.68 -17.75 -3.01
C GLU A 54 5.11 -17.37 -3.38
N ASP A 55 5.78 -18.23 -4.15
CA ASP A 55 7.10 -17.98 -4.68
C ASP A 55 6.99 -17.44 -6.12
N VAL A 56 7.63 -16.30 -6.38
CA VAL A 56 7.79 -15.77 -7.74
C VAL A 56 9.23 -16.00 -8.17
N ILE A 57 9.45 -16.95 -9.10
CA ILE A 57 10.78 -17.23 -9.65
C ILE A 57 10.97 -16.42 -10.93
N ILE A 58 12.00 -15.59 -10.94
CA ILE A 58 12.38 -14.74 -12.07
C ILE A 58 13.82 -15.00 -12.48
N HIS A 59 14.14 -14.67 -13.73
CA HIS A 59 15.52 -14.69 -14.21
C HIS A 59 16.37 -13.62 -13.52
N ALA A 60 17.63 -13.93 -13.23
CA ALA A 60 18.56 -13.00 -12.61
C ALA A 60 18.73 -11.71 -13.42
N ASP A 61 18.68 -11.81 -14.76
CA ASP A 61 18.81 -10.65 -15.65
C ASP A 61 17.67 -9.63 -15.45
N ALA A 62 16.46 -10.09 -15.14
CA ALA A 62 15.32 -9.21 -14.84
C ALA A 62 15.53 -8.41 -13.54
N ILE A 63 16.30 -8.94 -12.58
CA ILE A 63 16.66 -8.22 -11.35
C ILE A 63 17.61 -7.07 -11.70
N ALA A 64 18.62 -7.33 -12.53
CA ALA A 64 19.63 -6.34 -12.93
C ALA A 64 19.00 -5.16 -13.71
N GLU A 65 18.08 -5.45 -14.63
CA GLU A 65 17.36 -4.42 -15.38
C GLU A 65 16.54 -3.51 -14.46
N MET A 66 15.88 -4.07 -13.45
CA MET A 66 15.05 -3.32 -12.52
C MET A 66 15.89 -2.38 -11.63
N SER A 67 17.07 -2.83 -11.17
CA SER A 67 18.02 -1.99 -10.44
C SER A 67 18.50 -0.81 -11.26
N ALA A 68 18.89 -1.03 -12.52
CA ALA A 68 19.36 0.04 -13.41
C ALA A 68 18.25 1.07 -13.71
N ALA A 69 17.00 0.61 -13.87
CA ALA A 69 15.85 1.49 -14.08
C ALA A 69 15.51 2.36 -12.86
N VAL A 70 15.78 1.87 -11.64
CA VAL A 70 15.61 2.65 -10.41
C VAL A 70 16.70 3.71 -10.29
N GLU A 71 17.96 3.35 -10.53
CA GLU A 71 19.09 4.30 -10.46
C GLU A 71 18.96 5.44 -11.46
N GLY A 72 18.53 5.15 -12.70
CA GLY A 72 18.33 6.16 -13.73
C GLY A 72 17.15 7.11 -13.48
N ARG A 73 16.26 6.84 -12.52
CA ARG A 73 15.12 7.70 -12.15
C ARG A 73 15.38 8.57 -10.93
N VAL A 74 16.47 8.33 -10.21
CA VAL A 74 16.87 9.09 -9.01
C VAL A 74 17.97 10.11 -9.35
N ALA A 75 18.53 10.06 -10.56
CA ALA A 75 19.52 11.00 -11.09
C ALA A 75 18.87 12.22 -11.77
#